data_AF-A0A428TC48-F1
#
_entry.id   AF-A0A428TC48-F1
#
_cell.length_a   1.000
_cell.length_b   1.000
_cell.length_c   1.000
_cell.angle_alpha   90.00
_cell.angle_beta   90.00
_cell.angle_gamma   90.00
#
_symmetry.space_group_name_H-M   'P 1'
#
loop_
_entity.id
_entity.type
_entity.pdbx_description
1 polymer ?
#
loop_
_entity_poly.entity_id
_entity_poly.type
_entity_poly.pdbx_seq_one_letter_code
_entity_poly.pdbx_strand_id
1 'polypeptide(L)'
;MAKLHLTTVLWAWVMVLVQFTSPVRGVSSPLPTGETPRAALVTLAHDYDLDAMLFTMQELEEKFNNRYQYQWIFFSTEMLGDDFKERTSNATNATCIYEVIPNENWAIPGWTDPSQVPNAQENKMKNGAETQKPIANVRQMNRWNSAPFAKERRLRDYDWFWRIEPGAQLTQDIPFDVFRFMRDNGIAYGFNPATFQRTNLDDISPRIKSFVDKYPNLLHEDADMSCLLGNKSDSAMRPCALDDDIDDFLEDEDKSGLKMRIA
;
A
#
# COMPACT_ATOMS: atom_id res chain seq x y z
N MET A 1 31.48 31.61 -59.93
CA MET A 1 30.31 31.75 -59.03
C MET A 1 29.67 30.42 -58.60
N ALA A 2 30.02 29.25 -59.16
CA ALA A 2 29.41 27.97 -58.78
C ALA A 2 30.00 27.28 -57.53
N LYS A 3 31.25 27.57 -57.14
CA LYS A 3 31.91 26.91 -55.99
C LYS A 3 31.45 27.42 -54.61
N LEU A 4 30.89 28.63 -54.53
CA LEU A 4 30.50 29.24 -53.25
C LEU A 4 29.13 28.75 -52.74
N HIS A 5 28.23 28.36 -53.67
CA HIS A 5 26.90 27.85 -53.32
C HIS A 5 26.92 26.40 -52.78
N LEU A 6 27.89 25.58 -53.18
CA LEU A 6 27.97 24.19 -52.74
C LEU A 6 28.43 24.08 -51.29
N THR A 7 29.32 24.98 -50.86
CA THR A 7 29.84 25.02 -49.48
C THR A 7 28.79 25.50 -48.47
N THR A 8 27.90 26.42 -48.84
CA THR A 8 26.86 26.92 -47.95
C THR A 8 25.74 25.91 -47.74
N VAL A 9 25.39 25.13 -48.76
CA VAL A 9 24.39 24.06 -48.65
C VAL A 9 24.93 22.90 -47.80
N LEU A 10 26.20 22.54 -47.95
CA LEU A 10 26.83 21.48 -47.16
C LEU A 10 26.86 21.82 -45.65
N TRP A 11 27.16 23.08 -45.30
CA TRP A 11 27.15 23.55 -43.91
C TRP A 11 25.75 23.62 -43.30
N ALA A 12 24.73 23.98 -44.10
CA ALA A 12 23.34 24.00 -43.64
C ALA A 12 22.84 22.59 -43.27
N TRP A 13 23.23 21.56 -44.03
CA TRP A 13 22.87 20.16 -43.74
C TRP A 13 23.64 19.58 -42.54
N VAL A 14 24.90 19.96 -42.33
CA VAL A 14 25.65 19.57 -41.13
C VAL A 14 25.02 20.17 -39.87
N MET A 15 24.56 21.42 -39.91
CA MET A 15 23.87 22.04 -38.78
C MET A 15 22.51 21.41 -38.48
N VAL A 16 21.76 20.98 -39.49
CA VAL A 16 20.48 20.25 -39.30
C VAL A 16 20.71 18.88 -38.67
N LEU A 17 21.78 18.16 -39.04
CA LEU A 17 22.13 16.87 -38.44
C LEU A 17 22.62 16.98 -36.98
N VAL A 18 23.21 18.12 -36.59
CA VAL A 18 23.65 18.37 -35.20
C VAL A 18 22.50 18.78 -34.27
N GLN A 19 21.39 19.28 -34.82
CA GLN A 19 20.20 19.67 -34.01
C GLN A 19 19.29 18.47 -33.66
N PHE A 20 19.37 17.35 -34.41
CA PHE A 20 18.57 16.14 -34.16
C PHE A 20 19.25 15.10 -33.28
N THR A 21 20.48 15.35 -32.82
CA THR A 21 21.14 14.54 -31.79
C THR A 21 21.18 15.31 -30.47
N SER A 22 20.04 15.85 -30.06
CA SER A 22 19.89 16.22 -28.65
C SER A 22 19.90 14.92 -27.86
N PRO A 23 20.91 14.64 -27.00
CA PRO A 23 20.77 13.55 -26.06
C PRO A 23 19.56 13.90 -25.20
N VAL A 24 18.56 13.03 -25.18
CA VAL A 24 17.56 13.03 -24.12
C VAL A 24 18.36 12.87 -22.84
N ARG A 25 18.65 13.98 -22.15
CA ARG A 25 19.14 13.95 -20.78
C ARG A 25 17.94 13.49 -19.96
N GLY A 26 17.76 12.17 -19.89
CA GLY A 26 17.12 11.56 -18.75
C GLY A 26 17.87 12.10 -17.55
N VAL A 27 17.19 12.91 -16.74
CA VAL A 27 17.68 13.27 -15.42
C VAL A 27 17.68 11.96 -14.64
N SER A 28 18.79 11.24 -14.71
CA SER A 28 19.12 10.21 -13.75
C SER A 28 19.33 10.96 -12.44
N SER A 29 18.27 11.05 -11.64
CA SER A 29 18.39 11.46 -10.26
C SER A 29 19.47 10.58 -9.63
N PRO A 30 20.52 11.16 -9.02
CA PRO A 30 21.56 10.36 -8.41
C PRO A 30 20.92 9.37 -7.43
N LEU A 31 21.24 8.08 -7.60
CA LEU A 31 20.80 7.01 -6.70
C LEU A 31 21.10 7.47 -5.26
N PRO A 32 20.10 7.49 -4.38
CA PRO A 32 20.25 8.12 -3.09
C PRO A 32 21.33 7.39 -2.28
N THR A 33 22.41 8.12 -1.99
CA THR A 33 23.58 7.63 -1.26
C THR A 33 23.19 7.23 0.15
N GLY A 34 22.99 5.93 0.37
CA GLY A 34 22.59 5.33 1.64
C GLY A 34 22.05 3.93 1.41
N GLU A 35 22.19 3.06 2.41
CA GLU A 35 21.67 1.69 2.35
C GLU A 35 20.16 1.72 2.09
N THR A 36 19.72 0.95 1.10
CA THR A 36 18.31 0.79 0.75
C THR A 36 17.56 0.19 1.95
N PRO A 37 16.47 0.83 2.42
CA PRO A 37 15.61 0.26 3.46
C PRO A 37 15.25 -1.19 3.17
N ARG A 38 15.20 -2.05 4.21
CA ARG A 38 14.68 -3.40 4.06
C ARG A 38 13.16 -3.33 4.01
N ALA A 39 12.64 -3.16 2.80
CA ALA A 39 11.22 -3.01 2.58
C ALA A 39 10.72 -3.78 1.35
N ALA A 40 9.42 -4.04 1.30
CA ALA A 40 8.78 -4.73 0.19
C ALA A 40 7.39 -4.18 -0.12
N LEU A 41 6.98 -4.35 -1.36
CA LEU A 41 5.61 -4.22 -1.82
C LEU A 41 4.92 -5.56 -1.61
N VAL A 42 3.78 -5.59 -0.94
CA VAL A 42 3.17 -6.84 -0.48
C VAL A 42 1.70 -6.89 -0.85
N THR A 43 1.28 -8.01 -1.43
CA THR A 43 -0.08 -8.21 -1.90
C THR A 43 -0.59 -9.59 -1.49
N LEU A 44 -1.86 -9.66 -1.11
CA LEU A 44 -2.59 -10.92 -1.07
C LEU A 44 -3.40 -11.05 -2.36
N ALA A 45 -3.05 -12.04 -3.19
CA ALA A 45 -3.62 -12.23 -4.52
C ALA A 45 -4.04 -13.69 -4.76
N HIS A 46 -4.90 -13.87 -5.74
CA HIS A 46 -5.30 -15.15 -6.31
C HIS A 46 -5.14 -15.09 -7.83
N ASP A 47 -5.18 -16.24 -8.50
CA ASP A 47 -5.03 -16.29 -9.96
C ASP A 47 -6.07 -15.43 -10.70
N TYR A 48 -7.29 -15.35 -10.17
CA TYR A 48 -8.36 -14.53 -10.75
C TYR A 48 -8.16 -13.02 -10.57
N ASP A 49 -7.21 -12.59 -9.73
CA ASP A 49 -6.88 -11.18 -9.52
C ASP A 49 -5.83 -10.67 -10.55
N LEU A 50 -5.36 -11.53 -11.49
CA LEU A 50 -4.22 -11.23 -12.38
C LEU A 50 -4.36 -9.91 -13.14
N ASP A 51 -5.46 -9.69 -13.86
CA ASP A 51 -5.63 -8.48 -14.68
C ASP A 51 -5.65 -7.21 -13.82
N ALA A 52 -6.34 -7.27 -12.67
CA ALA A 52 -6.37 -6.17 -11.71
C ALA A 52 -4.99 -5.92 -11.08
N MET A 53 -4.22 -6.98 -10.83
CA MET A 53 -2.87 -6.88 -10.30
C MET A 53 -1.91 -6.26 -11.33
N LEU A 54 -1.98 -6.67 -12.59
CA LEU A 54 -1.14 -6.10 -13.65
C LEU A 54 -1.40 -4.60 -13.82
N PHE A 55 -2.67 -4.18 -13.76
CA PHE A 55 -3.02 -2.76 -13.74
C PHE A 55 -2.36 -2.02 -12.56
N THR A 56 -2.46 -2.56 -11.35
CA THR A 56 -1.85 -1.96 -10.16
C THR A 56 -0.32 -1.94 -10.22
N MET A 57 0.31 -3.00 -10.71
CA MET A 57 1.76 -3.04 -10.89
C MET A 57 2.21 -1.97 -11.87
N GLN A 58 1.53 -1.83 -13.02
CA GLN A 58 1.84 -0.78 -13.98
C GLN A 58 1.77 0.61 -13.33
N GLU A 59 0.69 0.90 -12.61
CA GLU A 59 0.50 2.18 -11.91
C GLU A 59 1.62 2.46 -10.91
N LEU A 60 1.99 1.48 -10.09
CA LEU A 60 3.03 1.66 -9.08
C LEU A 60 4.44 1.69 -9.67
N GLU A 61 4.73 0.90 -10.70
CA GLU A 61 6.04 0.88 -11.35
C GLU A 61 6.30 2.22 -12.05
N GLU A 62 5.35 2.71 -12.85
CA GLU A 62 5.47 4.01 -13.53
C GLU A 62 5.67 5.16 -12.54
N LYS A 63 4.85 5.18 -11.49
CA LYS A 63 4.76 6.33 -10.58
C LYS A 63 5.64 6.24 -9.33
N PHE A 64 6.28 5.11 -9.06
CA PHE A 64 7.12 4.92 -7.88
C PHE A 64 8.25 3.89 -8.10
N ASN A 65 7.91 2.60 -8.24
CA ASN A 65 8.83 1.51 -7.94
C ASN A 65 9.91 1.29 -9.00
N ASN A 66 9.72 1.74 -10.25
CA ASN A 66 10.77 1.62 -11.28
C ASN A 66 12.04 2.42 -10.90
N ARG A 67 11.92 3.41 -10.00
CA ARG A 67 13.07 4.18 -9.48
C ARG A 67 13.76 3.52 -8.28
N TYR A 68 13.05 2.72 -7.48
CA TYR A 68 13.54 2.22 -6.19
C TYR A 68 13.75 0.71 -6.13
N GLN A 69 13.10 -0.04 -7.03
CA GLN A 69 13.29 -1.48 -7.23
C GLN A 69 13.03 -2.31 -5.95
N TYR A 70 12.01 -1.95 -5.16
CA TYR A 70 11.57 -2.77 -4.04
C TYR A 70 10.89 -4.04 -4.52
N GLN A 71 11.12 -5.13 -3.81
CA GLN A 71 10.62 -6.46 -4.17
C GLN A 71 9.09 -6.51 -4.03
N TRP A 72 8.46 -7.28 -4.92
CA TRP A 72 7.05 -7.65 -4.82
C TRP A 72 6.94 -9.00 -4.12
N ILE A 73 6.10 -9.09 -3.10
CA ILE A 73 5.81 -10.32 -2.37
C ILE A 73 4.32 -10.60 -2.47
N PHE A 74 3.99 -11.67 -3.20
CA PHE A 74 2.63 -12.15 -3.37
C PHE A 74 2.37 -13.27 -2.37
N PHE A 75 1.41 -13.05 -1.47
CA PHE A 75 0.83 -14.10 -0.64
C PHE A 75 -0.43 -14.63 -1.30
N SER A 76 -0.66 -15.93 -1.17
CA SER A 76 -1.91 -16.56 -1.60
C SER A 76 -2.27 -17.74 -0.69
N THR A 77 -3.56 -18.12 -0.67
CA THR A 77 -4.02 -19.30 0.08
C THR A 77 -3.66 -20.61 -0.61
N GLU A 78 -3.33 -20.56 -1.89
CA GLU A 78 -2.95 -21.69 -2.72
C GLU A 78 -1.75 -21.33 -3.60
N MET A 79 -1.19 -22.31 -4.31
CA MET A 79 -0.09 -22.04 -5.23
C MET A 79 -0.62 -21.23 -6.42
N LEU A 80 -0.12 -20.01 -6.58
CA LEU A 80 -0.37 -19.20 -7.78
C LEU A 80 0.12 -19.92 -9.04
N GLY A 81 -0.69 -19.85 -10.09
CA GLY A 81 -0.43 -20.46 -11.39
C GLY A 81 0.79 -19.86 -12.09
N ASP A 82 1.32 -20.61 -13.06
CA ASP A 82 2.52 -20.19 -13.80
C ASP A 82 2.26 -18.93 -14.63
N ASP A 83 1.06 -18.78 -15.21
CA ASP A 83 0.68 -17.56 -15.95
C ASP A 83 0.69 -16.33 -15.04
N PHE A 84 0.15 -16.44 -13.81
CA PHE A 84 0.18 -15.34 -12.85
C PHE A 84 1.63 -14.93 -12.55
N LYS A 85 2.49 -15.92 -12.26
CA LYS A 85 3.90 -15.67 -11.92
C LYS A 85 4.68 -15.07 -13.09
N GLU A 86 4.53 -15.63 -14.29
CA GLU A 86 5.21 -15.16 -15.49
C GLU A 86 4.82 -13.70 -15.81
N ARG A 87 3.51 -13.43 -15.83
CA ARG A 87 2.98 -12.12 -16.21
C ARG A 87 3.35 -11.04 -15.19
N THR A 88 3.25 -11.34 -13.89
CA THR A 88 3.64 -10.39 -12.84
C THR A 88 5.15 -10.18 -12.78
N SER A 89 5.97 -11.23 -12.96
CA SER A 89 7.43 -11.09 -13.04
C SER A 89 7.87 -10.27 -14.25
N ASN A 90 7.17 -10.36 -15.37
CA ASN A 90 7.44 -9.55 -16.57
C ASN A 90 6.96 -8.10 -16.46
N ALA A 91 6.14 -7.76 -15.47
CA ALA A 91 5.57 -6.42 -15.29
C ALA A 91 6.48 -5.46 -14.50
N THR A 92 7.60 -5.94 -13.97
CA THR A 92 8.52 -5.13 -13.15
C THR A 92 9.97 -5.56 -13.39
N ASN A 93 10.92 -4.66 -13.14
CA ASN A 93 12.35 -4.99 -13.09
C ASN A 93 12.78 -5.48 -11.69
N ALA A 94 11.92 -5.30 -10.68
CA ALA A 94 12.17 -5.75 -9.32
C ALA A 94 11.95 -7.25 -9.17
N THR A 95 12.48 -7.84 -8.09
CA THR A 95 12.26 -9.27 -7.82
C THR A 95 10.83 -9.52 -7.35
N CYS A 96 10.17 -10.51 -7.95
CA CYS A 96 8.90 -11.04 -7.49
C CYS A 96 9.10 -12.33 -6.69
N ILE A 97 8.44 -12.42 -5.53
CA ILE A 97 8.43 -13.58 -4.63
C ILE A 97 6.99 -14.04 -4.45
N TYR A 98 6.76 -15.35 -4.50
CA TYR A 98 5.45 -15.96 -4.38
C TYR A 98 5.43 -16.91 -3.19
N GLU A 99 4.55 -16.66 -2.24
CA GLU A 99 4.42 -17.38 -0.98
C GLU A 99 3.01 -17.93 -0.80
N VAL A 100 2.92 -19.18 -0.34
CA VAL A 100 1.65 -19.79 0.09
C VAL A 100 1.52 -19.59 1.58
N ILE A 101 0.40 -19.02 2.01
CA ILE A 101 0.08 -18.78 3.42
C ILE A 101 -0.05 -20.16 4.10
N PRO A 102 0.72 -20.42 5.18
CA PRO A 102 0.56 -21.64 5.96
C PRO A 102 -0.87 -21.76 6.48
N ASN A 103 -1.44 -22.96 6.42
CA ASN A 103 -2.83 -23.18 6.80
C ASN A 103 -3.09 -22.77 8.26
N GLU A 104 -2.09 -22.84 9.15
CA GLU A 104 -2.19 -22.41 10.55
C GLU A 104 -2.43 -20.89 10.67
N ASN A 105 -1.86 -20.11 9.75
CA ASN A 105 -2.02 -18.67 9.70
C ASN A 105 -3.36 -18.26 9.05
N TRP A 106 -3.91 -19.10 8.17
CA TRP A 106 -5.17 -18.83 7.46
C TRP A 106 -6.43 -19.40 8.14
N ALA A 107 -6.34 -20.61 8.68
CA ALA A 107 -7.47 -21.35 9.23
C ALA A 107 -8.09 -20.67 10.46
N ILE A 108 -9.40 -20.87 10.64
CA ILE A 108 -10.09 -20.46 11.86
C ILE A 108 -9.53 -21.30 13.02
N PRO A 109 -9.07 -20.67 14.12
CA PRO A 109 -8.53 -21.40 15.25
C PRO A 109 -9.56 -22.32 15.89
N GLY A 110 -9.13 -23.51 16.35
CA GLY A 110 -10.01 -24.54 16.92
C GLY A 110 -10.72 -24.17 18.22
N TRP A 111 -10.35 -23.05 18.86
CA TRP A 111 -11.08 -22.50 20.02
C TRP A 111 -12.30 -21.64 19.63
N THR A 112 -12.53 -21.43 18.32
CA THR A 112 -13.70 -20.73 17.82
C THR A 112 -14.89 -21.67 17.82
N ASP A 113 -15.95 -21.33 18.54
CA ASP A 113 -17.20 -22.10 18.52
C ASP A 113 -17.87 -22.01 17.14
N PRO A 114 -18.01 -23.12 16.40
CA PRO A 114 -18.64 -23.12 15.08
C PRO A 114 -20.09 -22.61 15.11
N SER A 115 -20.78 -22.73 16.25
CA SER A 115 -22.16 -22.26 16.41
C SER A 115 -22.28 -20.73 16.56
N GLN A 116 -21.19 -20.06 16.95
CA GLN A 116 -21.07 -18.60 17.04
C GLN A 116 -20.64 -17.97 15.71
N VAL A 117 -20.29 -18.79 14.72
CA VAL A 117 -20.01 -18.36 13.35
C VAL A 117 -21.30 -18.52 12.56
N PRO A 118 -22.02 -17.43 12.23
CA PRO A 118 -23.21 -17.52 11.38
C PRO A 118 -22.83 -18.29 10.11
N ASN A 119 -23.55 -19.36 9.81
CA ASN A 119 -23.31 -20.18 8.63
C ASN A 119 -23.27 -19.24 7.42
N ALA A 120 -22.16 -19.28 6.67
CA ALA A 120 -21.93 -18.46 5.48
C ALA A 120 -23.04 -18.60 4.39
N GLN A 121 -23.94 -19.56 4.57
CA GLN A 121 -25.07 -19.87 3.70
C GLN A 121 -26.34 -19.02 3.94
N GLU A 122 -26.51 -18.36 5.09
CA GLU A 122 -27.79 -17.69 5.42
C GLU A 122 -27.88 -16.23 4.95
N ASN A 123 -26.76 -15.56 4.67
CA ASN A 123 -26.78 -14.21 4.11
C ASN A 123 -26.82 -14.22 2.57
N LYS A 124 -27.83 -14.89 2.00
CA LYS A 124 -28.33 -14.54 0.65
C LYS A 124 -29.16 -13.25 0.78
N MET A 125 -28.50 -12.11 0.89
CA MET A 125 -29.19 -10.82 0.77
C MET A 125 -29.54 -10.57 -0.70
N LYS A 126 -30.81 -10.86 -1.01
CA LYS A 126 -31.83 -10.20 -1.86
C LYS A 126 -31.49 -9.19 -2.97
N ASN A 127 -30.28 -8.69 -3.16
CA ASN A 127 -30.00 -7.71 -4.20
C ASN A 127 -28.87 -8.23 -5.10
N GLY A 128 -29.25 -8.66 -6.31
CA GLY A 128 -28.34 -9.19 -7.30
C GLY A 128 -27.24 -8.18 -7.64
N ALA A 129 -26.01 -8.52 -7.27
CA ALA A 129 -24.79 -8.04 -7.89
C ALA A 129 -23.70 -9.09 -7.61
N GLU A 130 -23.09 -9.57 -8.68
CA GLU A 130 -22.07 -10.62 -8.70
C GLU A 130 -20.75 -10.11 -8.11
N THR A 131 -20.30 -10.71 -6.99
CA THR A 131 -18.89 -11.06 -6.68
C THR A 131 -18.93 -11.95 -5.43
N GLN A 132 -19.30 -13.22 -5.60
CA GLN A 132 -19.63 -14.10 -4.47
C GLN A 132 -18.37 -14.74 -3.88
N LYS A 133 -17.49 -13.95 -3.24
CA LYS A 133 -16.48 -14.52 -2.33
C LYS A 133 -17.22 -15.07 -1.10
N PRO A 134 -17.08 -16.35 -0.73
CA PRO A 134 -17.75 -16.90 0.45
C PRO A 134 -17.43 -16.05 1.70
N ILE A 135 -18.42 -15.76 2.54
CA ILE A 135 -18.24 -14.97 3.77
C ILE A 135 -17.13 -15.55 4.67
N ALA A 136 -16.96 -16.87 4.65
CA ALA A 136 -15.85 -17.56 5.32
C ALA A 136 -14.48 -17.06 4.85
N ASN A 137 -14.28 -16.91 3.54
CA ASN A 137 -13.04 -16.40 2.96
C ASN A 137 -12.79 -14.94 3.36
N VAL A 138 -13.84 -14.12 3.45
CA VAL A 138 -13.73 -12.70 3.89
C VAL A 138 -13.32 -12.60 5.36
N ARG A 139 -13.85 -13.45 6.25
CA ARG A 139 -13.46 -13.45 7.67
C ARG A 139 -12.02 -13.92 7.87
N GLN A 140 -11.60 -14.96 7.15
CA GLN A 140 -10.23 -15.45 7.22
C GLN A 140 -9.24 -14.42 6.69
N MET A 141 -9.58 -13.77 5.56
CA MET A 141 -8.87 -12.63 5.00
C MET A 141 -8.70 -11.50 6.04
N ASN A 142 -9.80 -11.03 6.63
CA ASN A 142 -9.76 -9.96 7.63
C ASN A 142 -8.94 -10.36 8.86
N ARG A 143 -9.07 -11.61 9.33
CA ARG A 143 -8.27 -12.13 10.43
C ARG A 143 -6.78 -12.12 10.09
N TRP A 144 -6.40 -12.66 8.93
CA TRP A 144 -5.01 -12.73 8.48
C TRP A 144 -4.39 -11.33 8.36
N ASN A 145 -5.14 -10.39 7.78
CA ASN A 145 -4.75 -8.99 7.66
C ASN A 145 -4.61 -8.25 9.00
N SER A 146 -5.29 -8.72 10.07
CA SER A 146 -5.27 -8.08 11.39
C SER A 146 -4.05 -8.46 12.24
N ALA A 147 -3.42 -9.63 12.03
CA ALA A 147 -2.25 -10.01 12.82
C ALA A 147 -1.34 -11.09 12.20
N PRO A 148 -1.83 -12.25 11.72
CA PRO A 148 -0.97 -13.30 11.19
C PRO A 148 -0.05 -12.86 10.05
N PHE A 149 -0.52 -11.97 9.17
CA PHE A 149 0.24 -11.44 8.05
C PHE A 149 1.64 -10.95 8.43
N ALA A 150 1.76 -10.09 9.44
CA ALA A 150 3.03 -9.53 9.87
C ALA A 150 3.99 -10.58 10.49
N LYS A 151 3.49 -11.79 10.76
CA LYS A 151 4.27 -12.91 11.31
C LYS A 151 4.70 -13.91 10.25
N GLU A 152 4.30 -13.72 9.00
CA GLU A 152 4.71 -14.59 7.90
C GLU A 152 6.23 -14.66 7.83
N ARG A 153 6.77 -15.87 7.67
CA ARG A 153 8.22 -16.11 7.75
C ARG A 153 8.99 -15.22 6.78
N ARG A 154 8.43 -14.99 5.59
CA ARG A 154 9.01 -14.15 4.55
C ARG A 154 9.19 -12.70 4.98
N LEU A 155 8.32 -12.18 5.84
CA LEU A 155 8.37 -10.77 6.25
C LEU A 155 9.36 -10.50 7.40
N ARG A 156 9.98 -11.53 7.98
CA ARG A 156 10.93 -11.37 9.10
C ARG A 156 12.21 -10.61 8.74
N ASP A 157 12.54 -10.58 7.45
CA ASP A 157 13.75 -9.93 6.93
C ASP A 157 13.48 -8.47 6.51
N TYR A 158 12.26 -7.98 6.70
CA TYR A 158 11.82 -6.63 6.30
C TYR A 158 11.43 -5.81 7.53
N ASP A 159 11.83 -4.54 7.52
CA ASP A 159 11.46 -3.56 8.55
C ASP A 159 10.16 -2.83 8.17
N TRP A 160 9.90 -2.65 6.88
CA TRP A 160 8.67 -2.05 6.36
C TRP A 160 8.05 -2.88 5.23
N PHE A 161 6.74 -2.75 5.07
CA PHE A 161 6.05 -3.23 3.89
C PHE A 161 4.98 -2.22 3.48
N TRP A 162 4.70 -2.16 2.19
CA TRP A 162 3.54 -1.44 1.66
C TRP A 162 2.52 -2.46 1.17
N ARG A 163 1.38 -2.53 1.86
CA ARG A 163 0.25 -3.37 1.43
C ARG A 163 -0.45 -2.75 0.23
N ILE A 164 -0.55 -3.53 -0.85
CA ILE A 164 -1.12 -3.12 -2.12
C ILE A 164 -2.18 -4.14 -2.51
N GLU A 165 -3.39 -3.68 -2.75
CA GLU A 165 -4.51 -4.52 -3.17
C GLU A 165 -4.60 -4.54 -4.71
N PRO A 166 -4.95 -5.69 -5.33
CA PRO A 166 -5.23 -5.73 -6.77
C PRO A 166 -6.32 -4.74 -7.17
N GLY A 167 -6.10 -4.00 -8.26
CA GLY A 167 -6.99 -2.92 -8.72
C GLY A 167 -6.76 -1.57 -8.04
N ALA A 168 -5.81 -1.46 -7.10
CA ALA A 168 -5.39 -0.17 -6.56
C ALA A 168 -4.77 0.70 -7.66
N GLN A 169 -5.05 2.00 -7.56
CA GLN A 169 -4.54 3.03 -8.46
C GLN A 169 -3.73 4.04 -7.68
N LEU A 170 -2.59 4.45 -8.24
CA LEU A 170 -1.81 5.56 -7.73
C LEU A 170 -2.04 6.76 -8.65
N THR A 171 -2.72 7.80 -8.16
CA THR A 171 -3.16 8.92 -9.00
C THR A 171 -2.07 9.96 -9.27
N GLN A 172 -1.02 9.98 -8.47
CA GLN A 172 0.07 10.96 -8.52
C GLN A 172 1.44 10.29 -8.44
N ASP A 173 2.43 10.90 -9.06
CA ASP A 173 3.81 10.45 -8.98
C ASP A 173 4.38 10.66 -7.58
N ILE A 174 5.13 9.66 -7.08
CA ILE A 174 5.84 9.75 -5.80
C ILE A 174 7.35 9.84 -6.09
N PRO A 175 7.93 11.05 -6.13
CA PRO A 175 9.30 11.26 -6.61
C PRO A 175 10.39 10.98 -5.54
N PHE A 176 10.02 10.44 -4.38
CA PHE A 176 10.93 10.13 -3.29
C PHE A 176 10.75 8.69 -2.77
N ASP A 177 11.79 8.18 -2.10
CA ASP A 177 11.81 6.84 -1.51
C ASP A 177 10.97 6.84 -0.22
N VAL A 178 9.74 6.32 -0.29
CA VAL A 178 8.77 6.33 0.82
C VAL A 178 9.32 5.61 2.04
N PHE A 179 9.94 4.44 1.88
CA PHE A 179 10.47 3.68 3.01
C PHE A 179 11.66 4.36 3.66
N ARG A 180 12.48 5.05 2.86
CA ARG A 180 13.58 5.87 3.40
C ARG A 180 13.05 7.06 4.18
N PHE A 181 12.03 7.73 3.64
CA PHE A 181 11.33 8.80 4.35
C PHE A 181 10.76 8.29 5.68
N MET A 182 10.14 7.11 5.70
CA MET A 182 9.63 6.52 6.94
C MET A 182 10.74 6.27 7.97
N ARG A 183 11.83 5.60 7.55
CA ARG A 183 12.98 5.33 8.41
C ARG A 183 13.60 6.60 8.98
N ASP A 184 13.95 7.54 8.10
CA ASP A 184 14.73 8.72 8.45
C ASP A 184 13.95 9.69 9.35
N ASN A 185 12.61 9.61 9.34
CA ASN A 185 11.73 10.42 10.18
C ASN A 185 11.09 9.64 11.36
N GLY A 186 11.49 8.38 11.58
CA GLY A 186 10.96 7.57 12.68
C GLY A 186 9.45 7.27 12.57
N ILE A 187 8.94 7.14 11.35
CA ILE A 187 7.53 6.87 11.08
C ILE A 187 7.28 5.36 11.08
N ALA A 188 6.32 4.92 11.89
CA ALA A 188 5.98 3.51 12.05
C ALA A 188 4.86 3.03 11.10
N TYR A 189 3.96 3.93 10.69
CA TYR A 189 2.78 3.60 9.90
C TYR A 189 2.39 4.76 8.98
N GLY A 190 1.72 4.44 7.88
CA GLY A 190 1.12 5.45 7.02
C GLY A 190 -0.15 4.90 6.36
N PHE A 191 -1.21 5.73 6.29
CA PHE A 191 -2.43 5.39 5.57
C PHE A 191 -2.79 6.34 4.42
N ASN A 192 -3.82 5.94 3.66
CA ASN A 192 -4.57 6.81 2.76
C ASN A 192 -5.99 7.05 3.33
N PRO A 193 -6.41 8.29 3.61
CA PRO A 193 -7.73 8.56 4.19
C PRO A 193 -8.89 8.08 3.31
N ALA A 194 -8.68 7.98 1.99
CA ALA A 194 -9.68 7.45 1.06
C ALA A 194 -10.06 5.98 1.32
N THR A 195 -9.20 5.21 2.02
CA THR A 195 -9.50 3.82 2.40
C THR A 195 -10.13 3.70 3.78
N PHE A 196 -10.35 4.81 4.50
CA PHE A 196 -10.95 4.78 5.82
C PHE A 196 -12.45 4.45 5.73
N GLN A 197 -12.77 3.17 5.87
CA GLN A 197 -14.15 2.70 5.91
C GLN A 197 -14.74 2.88 7.30
N ARG A 198 -15.97 3.39 7.34
CA ARG A 198 -16.76 3.56 8.55
C ARG A 198 -17.02 2.19 9.19
N THR A 199 -16.19 1.81 10.14
CA THR A 199 -16.35 0.58 10.90
C THR A 199 -17.24 0.89 12.11
N ASN A 200 -18.32 0.14 12.29
CA ASN A 200 -19.05 0.22 13.54
C ASN A 200 -18.21 -0.44 14.64
N LEU A 201 -17.70 0.37 15.56
CA LEU A 201 -16.88 -0.09 16.67
C LEU A 201 -17.71 -0.48 17.90
N ASP A 202 -19.04 -0.27 17.91
CA ASP A 202 -19.91 -0.52 19.07
C ASP A 202 -19.70 -1.92 19.70
N ASP A 203 -19.55 -2.96 18.87
CA ASP A 203 -19.38 -4.34 19.31
C ASP A 203 -17.94 -4.66 19.78
N ILE A 204 -16.97 -3.83 19.40
CA ILE A 204 -15.53 -4.06 19.64
C ILE A 204 -15.00 -3.15 20.76
N SER A 205 -15.52 -1.92 20.90
CA SER A 205 -15.11 -0.94 21.91
C SER A 205 -15.11 -1.50 23.35
N PRO A 206 -16.12 -2.29 23.80
CA PRO A 206 -16.08 -2.90 25.13
C PRO A 206 -14.90 -3.86 25.32
N ARG A 207 -14.51 -4.58 24.25
CA ARG A 207 -13.38 -5.52 24.26
C ARG A 207 -12.05 -4.76 24.27
N ILE A 208 -11.94 -3.68 23.49
CA ILE A 208 -10.77 -2.78 23.50
C ILE A 208 -10.58 -2.22 24.90
N LYS A 209 -11.65 -1.69 25.51
CA LYS A 209 -11.59 -1.14 26.87
C LYS A 209 -11.10 -2.17 27.88
N SER A 210 -11.70 -3.36 27.88
CA SER A 210 -11.30 -4.45 28.77
C SER A 210 -9.85 -4.87 28.59
N PHE A 211 -9.32 -4.83 27.35
CA PHE A 211 -7.92 -5.12 27.08
C PHE A 211 -6.98 -4.05 27.63
N VAL A 212 -7.28 -2.77 27.38
CA VAL A 212 -6.48 -1.63 27.87
C VAL A 212 -6.47 -1.58 29.40
N ASP A 213 -7.62 -1.77 30.04
CA ASP A 213 -7.75 -1.82 31.51
C ASP A 213 -6.89 -2.93 32.12
N LYS A 214 -6.74 -4.06 31.40
CA LYS A 214 -5.93 -5.21 31.84
C LYS A 214 -4.43 -5.03 31.59
N TYR A 215 -4.05 -4.29 30.55
CA TYR A 215 -2.66 -4.10 30.13
C TYR A 215 -2.32 -2.61 29.95
N PRO A 216 -2.43 -1.79 31.01
CA PRO A 216 -2.25 -0.34 30.89
C PRO A 216 -0.83 0.05 30.45
N ASN A 217 0.16 -0.79 30.73
CA ASN A 217 1.56 -0.58 30.35
C ASN A 217 1.84 -0.74 28.84
N LEU A 218 0.88 -1.21 28.05
CA LEU A 218 0.99 -1.27 26.59
C LEU A 218 0.46 -0.01 25.91
N LEU A 219 -0.18 0.89 26.66
CA LEU A 219 -0.71 2.15 26.13
C LEU A 219 0.43 3.18 26.09
N HIS A 220 0.67 3.73 24.90
CA HIS A 220 1.59 4.85 24.74
C HIS A 220 1.01 6.11 25.37
N GLU A 221 1.85 6.98 25.96
CA GLU A 221 1.41 8.18 26.68
C GLU A 221 0.58 9.12 25.79
N ASP A 222 0.97 9.22 24.50
CA ASP A 222 0.30 10.06 23.49
C ASP A 222 -0.87 9.36 22.75
N ALA A 223 -1.29 8.16 23.15
CA ALA A 223 -2.32 7.42 22.42
C ALA A 223 -3.72 8.03 22.61
N ASP A 224 -4.36 8.48 21.52
CA ASP A 224 -5.77 8.87 21.54
C ASP A 224 -6.69 7.65 21.37
N MET A 225 -7.45 7.37 22.43
CA MET A 225 -8.40 6.25 22.49
C MET A 225 -9.86 6.69 22.31
N SER A 226 -10.11 7.99 22.14
CA SER A 226 -11.47 8.56 22.09
C SER A 226 -12.32 7.93 20.98
N CYS A 227 -11.72 7.80 19.79
CA CYS A 227 -12.37 7.24 18.61
C CYS A 227 -12.60 5.72 18.71
N LEU A 228 -11.79 5.00 19.50
CA LEU A 228 -11.88 3.55 19.69
C LEU A 228 -12.86 3.14 20.80
N LEU A 229 -13.07 4.00 21.79
CA LEU A 229 -13.84 3.67 22.99
C LEU A 229 -15.31 4.14 22.92
N GLY A 230 -15.64 5.06 22.01
CA GLY A 230 -17.01 5.52 21.73
C GLY A 230 -17.70 6.18 22.91
N ASN A 231 -17.88 7.51 22.89
CA ASN A 231 -18.73 8.18 23.88
C ASN A 231 -20.20 8.15 23.44
N LYS A 232 -21.08 7.63 24.31
CA LYS A 232 -22.55 7.57 24.12
C LYS A 232 -23.24 8.95 24.01
N SER A 233 -22.55 10.04 24.32
CA SER A 233 -23.15 11.39 24.42
C SER A 233 -23.16 12.18 23.13
N ASP A 234 -22.42 11.78 22.09
CA ASP A 234 -22.44 12.48 20.81
C ASP A 234 -23.39 11.78 19.84
N SER A 235 -24.60 12.32 19.75
CA SER A 235 -25.58 11.93 18.72
C SER A 235 -25.14 12.31 17.29
N ALA A 236 -23.99 12.98 17.16
CA ALA A 236 -23.24 13.11 15.92
C ALA A 236 -21.98 12.25 16.09
N MET A 237 -22.07 10.99 15.67
CA MET A 237 -20.97 10.04 15.60
C MET A 237 -19.80 10.68 14.81
N ARG A 238 -18.87 11.37 15.50
CA ARG A 238 -17.61 11.80 14.90
C ARG A 238 -16.88 10.50 14.55
N PRO A 239 -16.56 10.26 13.27
CA PRO A 239 -15.70 9.15 12.89
C PRO A 239 -14.36 9.25 13.64
N CYS A 240 -13.49 8.26 13.53
CA CYS A 240 -12.05 8.52 13.65
C CYS A 240 -11.64 9.45 12.48
N ALA A 241 -12.17 10.67 12.45
CA ALA A 241 -11.73 11.75 11.60
C ALA A 241 -10.70 12.47 12.44
N LEU A 242 -9.48 12.58 11.89
CA LEU A 242 -8.53 13.59 12.33
C LEU A 242 -9.28 14.93 12.29
N ASP A 243 -9.14 15.70 13.35
CA ASP A 243 -9.80 17.00 13.49
C ASP A 243 -9.68 17.82 12.20
N ASP A 244 -10.80 18.39 11.75
CA ASP A 244 -10.90 19.31 10.61
C ASP A 244 -10.13 20.64 10.86
N ASP A 245 -9.37 20.76 11.96
CA ASP A 245 -8.60 21.94 12.36
C ASP A 245 -7.28 22.11 11.57
N ILE A 246 -7.08 21.38 10.46
CA ILE A 246 -5.88 21.51 9.61
C ILE A 246 -5.89 22.81 8.79
N ASP A 247 -7.05 23.45 8.60
CA ASP A 247 -7.14 24.70 7.83
C ASP A 247 -6.77 25.96 8.64
N ASP A 248 -6.82 25.92 9.98
CA ASP A 248 -6.57 27.11 10.83
C ASP A 248 -5.09 27.32 11.21
N PHE A 249 -4.19 26.39 10.84
CA PHE A 249 -2.74 26.53 11.07
C PHE A 249 -1.95 27.05 9.85
N LEU A 250 -2.63 27.45 8.78
CA LEU A 250 -1.98 27.92 7.55
C LEU A 250 -1.61 29.41 7.53
N GLU A 251 -1.92 30.19 8.58
CA GLU A 251 -1.56 31.62 8.60
C GLU A 251 -0.33 32.00 9.46
N ASP A 252 0.19 31.11 10.31
CA ASP A 252 1.35 31.45 11.17
C ASP A 252 2.39 30.31 11.25
N GLU A 253 3.30 30.25 10.28
CA GLU A 253 4.75 30.36 10.51
C GLU A 253 5.58 29.92 9.29
N ASP A 254 6.20 30.92 8.68
CA ASP A 254 7.42 30.81 7.89
C ASP A 254 8.57 30.28 8.78
N LYS A 255 8.85 28.96 8.72
CA LYS A 255 10.17 28.34 9.00
C LYS A 255 10.16 26.83 8.74
N SER A 256 10.92 26.44 7.72
CA SER A 256 11.62 25.15 7.56
C SER A 256 11.10 23.96 8.40
N GLY A 257 10.22 23.16 7.82
CA GLY A 257 9.84 21.87 8.41
C GLY A 257 8.53 21.38 7.83
N LEU A 258 8.60 20.67 6.70
CA LEU A 258 7.45 19.97 6.16
C LEU A 258 7.08 18.82 7.13
N LYS A 259 6.26 19.11 8.14
CA LYS A 259 5.65 18.10 9.01
C LYS A 259 4.55 17.40 8.22
N MET A 260 4.93 16.43 7.39
CA MET A 260 4.00 15.43 6.93
C MET A 260 3.84 14.40 8.05
N ARG A 261 2.81 14.59 8.89
CA ARG A 261 2.37 13.59 9.87
C ARG A 261 1.37 12.69 9.16
N ILE A 262 1.85 11.56 8.67
CA ILE A 262 1.00 10.51 8.13
C ILE A 262 0.53 9.71 9.35
N ALA A 263 -0.76 9.76 9.64
CA ALA A 263 -1.39 8.90 10.63
C ALA A 263 -1.59 7.49 10.06
#